data_AF-A0A7Y2A397-F1
#
_entry.id   AF-A0A7Y2A397-F1
#
_cell.length_a   1.000
_cell.length_b   1.000
_cell.length_c   1.000
_cell.angle_alpha   90.00
_cell.angle_beta   90.00
_cell.angle_gamma   90.00
#
_symmetry.space_group_name_H-M   'P 1'
#
loop_
_entity.id
_entity.type
_entity.pdbx_description
1 polymer ?
#
loop_
_entity_poly.entity_id
_entity_poly.type
_entity_poly.pdbx_seq_one_letter_code
_entity_poly.pdbx_strand_id
1 'polypeptide(L)'
;MFDFTRTQWPVPDEIVAALRSTWDAIGGPGALFTGSERVAIAAATREAKLGIAAGVAAPDGTTETISVMSANPATTTQEWVDAQAADLGGPTYIETVGVVSQLIAVDTFTRLLGMDPEPLPEPRAGEPSGEVNRDLKRGGKTWFPAGEFPSPPYLLAMVPSEPINQNVISDVLYMPGEEMVHSDWERNDLHRTQMEVVAASTSHVNECFF
;
A
#
# COMPACT_ATOMS: atom_id res chain seq x y z
N MET A 1 -12.37 3.65 -15.69
CA MET A 1 -12.72 3.26 -14.31
C MET A 1 -12.88 1.74 -14.33
N PHE A 2 -12.00 1.01 -13.64
CA PHE A 2 -11.94 -0.46 -13.54
C PHE A 2 -13.06 -1.22 -14.25
N ASP A 3 -12.78 -1.61 -15.50
CA ASP A 3 -13.67 -2.39 -16.37
C ASP A 3 -13.00 -3.74 -16.70
N PHE A 4 -13.53 -4.80 -16.10
CA PHE A 4 -13.03 -6.17 -16.24
C PHE A 4 -13.87 -7.01 -17.22
N THR A 5 -14.75 -6.40 -18.02
CA THR A 5 -15.62 -7.14 -18.96
C THR A 5 -14.83 -7.91 -20.04
N ARG A 6 -13.57 -7.55 -20.25
CA ARG A 6 -12.67 -8.13 -21.26
C ARG A 6 -11.58 -9.04 -20.70
N THR A 7 -11.56 -9.28 -19.39
CA THR A 7 -10.58 -10.19 -18.79
C THR A 7 -10.96 -11.64 -19.02
N GLN A 8 -9.95 -12.52 -19.08
CA GLN A 8 -10.16 -13.96 -19.24
C GLN A 8 -10.91 -14.58 -18.05
N TRP A 9 -10.69 -14.04 -16.84
CA TRP A 9 -11.31 -14.50 -15.61
C TRP A 9 -12.28 -13.44 -15.08
N PRO A 10 -13.46 -13.84 -14.59
CA PRO A 10 -14.38 -12.90 -13.97
C PRO A 10 -13.77 -12.31 -12.70
N VAL A 11 -13.96 -11.00 -12.50
CA VAL A 11 -13.57 -10.29 -11.28
C VAL A 11 -14.82 -10.05 -10.43
N PRO A 12 -14.89 -10.55 -9.18
CA PRO A 12 -16.01 -10.31 -8.28
C PRO A 12 -16.28 -8.82 -8.03
N ASP A 13 -17.57 -8.45 -7.91
CA ASP A 13 -18.00 -7.06 -7.73
C ASP A 13 -17.39 -6.40 -6.47
N GLU A 14 -17.16 -7.18 -5.40
CA GLU A 14 -16.51 -6.70 -4.17
C GLU A 14 -15.06 -6.26 -4.42
N ILE A 15 -14.33 -6.96 -5.30
CA ILE A 15 -12.98 -6.55 -5.69
C ILE A 15 -13.04 -5.28 -6.53
N VAL A 16 -13.98 -5.18 -7.48
CA VAL A 16 -14.17 -3.96 -8.27
C VAL A 16 -14.52 -2.77 -7.38
N ALA A 17 -15.36 -2.96 -6.37
CA ALA A 17 -15.73 -1.94 -5.41
C ALA A 17 -14.53 -1.50 -4.56
N ALA A 18 -13.73 -2.45 -4.06
CA ALA A 18 -12.50 -2.15 -3.31
C ALA A 18 -11.49 -1.36 -4.15
N LEU A 19 -11.24 -1.78 -5.40
CA LEU A 19 -10.33 -1.07 -6.32
C LEU A 19 -10.77 0.39 -6.54
N ARG A 20 -12.08 0.62 -6.73
CA ARG A 20 -12.65 1.97 -6.87
C ARG A 20 -12.48 2.79 -5.60
N SER A 21 -12.75 2.20 -4.44
CA SER A 21 -12.58 2.86 -3.13
C SER A 21 -11.12 3.24 -2.89
N THR A 22 -10.17 2.35 -3.21
CA THR A 22 -8.73 2.65 -3.16
C THR A 22 -8.35 3.77 -4.12
N TRP A 23 -8.90 3.80 -5.33
CA TRP A 23 -8.68 4.89 -6.29
C TRP A 23 -9.20 6.24 -5.76
N ASP A 24 -10.40 6.24 -5.19
CA ASP A 24 -11.01 7.43 -4.60
C ASP A 24 -10.21 7.94 -3.40
N ALA A 25 -9.60 7.03 -2.61
CA ALA A 25 -8.71 7.36 -1.50
C ALA A 25 -7.36 7.93 -1.97
N ILE A 26 -6.75 7.38 -3.03
CA ILE A 26 -5.53 7.93 -3.63
C ILE A 26 -5.79 9.33 -4.20
N GLY A 27 -6.95 9.56 -4.83
CA GLY A 27 -7.32 10.86 -5.38
C GLY A 27 -7.78 11.89 -4.35
N GLY A 28 -8.13 11.49 -3.12
CA GLY A 28 -8.58 12.38 -2.05
C GLY A 28 -7.43 12.95 -1.22
N PRO A 29 -7.64 14.04 -0.44
CA PRO A 29 -6.69 14.46 0.57
C PRO A 29 -6.55 13.40 1.67
N GLY A 30 -5.33 13.21 2.16
CA GLY A 30 -5.03 12.34 3.30
C GLY A 30 -4.79 13.13 4.58
N ALA A 31 -3.89 12.64 5.42
CA ALA A 31 -3.61 13.28 6.71
C ALA A 31 -2.51 14.34 6.60
N LEU A 32 -1.51 14.10 5.76
CA LEU A 32 -0.34 14.95 5.54
C LEU A 32 -0.32 15.53 4.12
N PHE A 33 -0.93 14.84 3.15
CA PHE A 33 -0.90 15.24 1.75
C PHE A 33 -2.26 15.65 1.20
N THR A 34 -2.26 16.61 0.29
CA THR A 34 -3.41 16.94 -0.56
C THR A 34 -3.67 15.82 -1.57
N GLY A 35 -4.85 15.82 -2.21
CA GLY A 35 -5.16 14.86 -3.28
C GLY A 35 -4.16 14.95 -4.45
N SER A 36 -3.71 16.15 -4.81
CA SER A 36 -2.68 16.35 -5.85
C SER A 36 -1.35 15.72 -5.48
N GLU A 37 -0.93 15.83 -4.22
CA GLU A 37 0.33 15.27 -3.74
C GLU A 37 0.27 13.74 -3.68
N ARG A 38 -0.84 13.15 -3.23
CA ARG A 38 -1.04 11.69 -3.25
C ARG A 38 -1.04 11.12 -4.66
N VAL A 39 -1.69 11.80 -5.61
CA VAL A 39 -1.63 11.43 -7.05
C VAL A 39 -0.21 11.58 -7.61
N ALA A 40 0.54 12.60 -7.21
CA ALA A 40 1.94 12.76 -7.63
C ALA A 40 2.85 11.65 -7.08
N ILE A 41 2.66 11.24 -5.81
CA ILE A 41 3.32 10.06 -5.23
C ILE A 41 3.00 8.81 -6.04
N ALA A 42 1.73 8.60 -6.38
CA ALA A 42 1.31 7.45 -7.18
C ALA A 42 1.94 7.45 -8.59
N ALA A 43 2.01 8.61 -9.24
CA ALA A 43 2.65 8.73 -10.54
C ALA A 43 4.16 8.47 -10.47
N ALA A 44 4.86 9.05 -9.49
CA ALA A 44 6.29 8.79 -9.26
C ALA A 44 6.57 7.32 -8.91
N THR A 45 5.65 6.65 -8.22
CA THR A 45 5.70 5.21 -7.93
C THR A 45 5.72 4.39 -9.23
N ARG A 46 4.88 4.74 -10.22
CA ARG A 46 4.88 4.08 -11.54
C ARG A 46 6.19 4.31 -12.29
N GLU A 47 6.70 5.55 -12.30
CA GLU A 47 7.99 5.86 -12.94
C GLU A 47 9.13 5.05 -12.30
N ALA A 48 9.19 5.02 -10.96
CA ALA A 48 10.18 4.24 -10.23
C ALA A 48 10.06 2.73 -10.51
N LYS A 49 8.83 2.20 -10.54
CA LYS A 49 8.59 0.77 -10.83
C LYS A 49 9.01 0.37 -12.25
N LEU A 50 8.88 1.29 -13.20
CA LEU A 50 9.32 1.10 -14.59
C LEU A 50 10.83 1.34 -14.78
N GLY A 51 11.53 1.87 -13.77
CA GLY A 51 12.95 2.20 -13.87
C GLY A 51 13.25 3.32 -14.86
N ILE A 52 12.28 4.22 -15.09
CA ILE A 52 12.45 5.36 -15.97
C ILE A 52 12.85 6.61 -15.18
N ALA A 53 13.43 7.59 -15.87
CA ALA A 53 13.81 8.85 -15.25
C ALA A 53 12.58 9.57 -14.67
N ALA A 54 12.71 10.10 -13.46
CA ALA A 54 11.65 10.83 -12.79
C ALA A 54 11.24 12.05 -13.63
N GLY A 55 9.99 12.03 -14.09
CA GLY A 55 9.33 13.10 -14.82
C GLY A 55 8.27 13.80 -13.99
N VAL A 56 7.77 13.15 -12.93
CA VAL A 56 6.79 13.72 -12.01
C VAL A 56 7.47 14.30 -10.77
N ALA A 57 7.12 15.55 -10.46
CA ALA A 57 7.50 16.19 -9.21
C ALA A 57 6.66 15.62 -8.06
N ALA A 58 7.26 14.72 -7.28
CA ALA A 58 6.69 14.24 -6.02
C ALA A 58 6.89 15.27 -4.89
N PRO A 59 6.14 15.18 -3.78
CA PRO A 59 6.33 16.05 -2.62
C PRO A 59 7.76 16.01 -2.09
N ASP A 60 8.23 17.13 -1.54
CA ASP A 60 9.61 17.29 -1.09
C ASP A 60 10.03 16.18 -0.12
N GLY A 61 11.24 15.65 -0.31
CA GLY A 61 11.83 14.58 0.50
C GLY A 61 11.29 13.17 0.20
N THR A 62 10.15 13.00 -0.49
CA THR A 62 9.53 11.67 -0.65
C THR A 62 10.19 10.79 -1.71
N THR A 63 11.02 11.37 -2.58
CA THR A 63 11.58 10.70 -3.77
C THR A 63 12.37 9.42 -3.43
N GLU A 64 13.21 9.45 -2.40
CA GLU A 64 14.01 8.29 -1.99
C GLU A 64 13.12 7.17 -1.47
N THR A 65 12.18 7.50 -0.58
CA THR A 65 11.21 6.53 -0.05
C THR A 65 10.38 5.90 -1.18
N ILE A 66 9.86 6.70 -2.11
CA ILE A 66 9.10 6.20 -3.26
C ILE A 66 9.96 5.26 -4.11
N SER A 67 11.18 5.68 -4.47
CA SER A 67 12.08 4.91 -5.32
C SER A 67 12.41 3.54 -4.71
N VAL A 68 12.88 3.54 -3.46
CA VAL A 68 13.28 2.31 -2.76
C VAL A 68 12.08 1.39 -2.53
N MET A 69 10.97 1.91 -2.00
CA MET A 69 9.80 1.08 -1.69
C MET A 69 9.13 0.49 -2.94
N SER A 70 9.22 1.18 -4.09
CA SER A 70 8.63 0.71 -5.35
C SER A 70 9.45 -0.38 -6.01
N ALA A 71 10.78 -0.21 -6.06
CA ALA A 71 11.67 -1.01 -6.89
C ALA A 71 12.55 -1.99 -6.09
N ASN A 72 12.99 -1.58 -4.90
CA ASN A 72 14.00 -2.30 -4.12
C ASN A 72 13.64 -2.42 -2.61
N PRO A 73 12.41 -2.80 -2.24
CA PRO A 73 12.01 -2.82 -0.82
C PRO A 73 12.86 -3.79 0.02
N ALA A 74 13.40 -4.86 -0.58
CA ALA A 74 14.30 -5.82 0.07
C ALA A 74 15.64 -5.23 0.54
N THR A 75 16.06 -4.08 0.01
CA THR A 75 17.30 -3.41 0.42
C THR A 75 17.14 -2.51 1.63
N THR A 76 15.91 -2.37 2.14
CA THR A 76 15.64 -1.54 3.32
C THR A 76 16.28 -2.14 4.57
N THR A 77 16.82 -1.28 5.42
CA THR A 77 17.32 -1.64 6.75
C THR A 77 16.62 -0.79 7.81
N GLN A 78 16.75 -1.18 9.08
CA GLN A 78 16.23 -0.36 10.17
C GLN A 78 16.85 1.05 10.16
N GLU A 79 18.16 1.17 9.91
CA GLU A 79 18.84 2.47 9.81
C GLU A 79 18.29 3.33 8.66
N TRP A 80 17.98 2.71 7.52
CA TRP A 80 17.34 3.42 6.40
C TRP A 80 15.94 3.91 6.79
N VAL A 81 15.11 3.06 7.41
CA VAL A 81 13.78 3.45 7.88
C VAL A 81 13.86 4.59 8.91
N ASP A 82 14.80 4.51 9.86
CA ASP A 82 15.04 5.55 10.85
C ASP A 82 15.46 6.87 10.19
N ALA A 83 16.31 6.82 9.17
CA ALA A 83 16.75 8.00 8.42
C ALA A 83 15.60 8.64 7.62
N GLN A 84 14.81 7.85 6.89
CA GLN A 84 13.65 8.38 6.14
C GLN A 84 12.60 8.98 7.05
N ALA A 85 12.29 8.31 8.17
CA ALA A 85 11.34 8.81 9.16
C ALA A 85 11.82 10.09 9.87
N ALA A 86 13.13 10.26 10.06
CA ALA A 86 13.71 11.47 10.62
C ALA A 86 13.68 12.64 9.63
N ASP A 87 13.95 12.37 8.35
CA ASP A 87 13.98 13.39 7.28
C ASP A 87 12.57 13.89 6.91
N LEU A 88 11.64 12.97 6.64
CA LEU A 88 10.26 13.30 6.26
C LEU A 88 9.36 13.66 7.45
N GLY A 89 9.73 13.20 8.64
CA GLY A 89 8.83 13.07 9.77
C GLY A 89 7.99 11.78 9.68
N GLY A 90 7.90 11.06 10.80
CA GLY A 90 7.27 9.73 10.87
C GLY A 90 5.89 9.61 10.18
N PRO A 91 4.93 10.52 10.42
CA PRO A 91 3.62 10.43 9.75
C PRO A 91 3.68 10.62 8.24
N THR A 92 4.48 11.55 7.74
CA THR A 92 4.67 11.79 6.30
C THR A 92 5.31 10.58 5.61
N TYR A 93 6.31 9.97 6.26
CA TYR A 93 6.89 8.71 5.81
C TYR A 93 5.84 7.60 5.70
N ILE A 94 4.99 7.44 6.72
CA ILE A 94 3.93 6.43 6.73
C ILE A 94 2.87 6.66 5.66
N GLU A 95 2.41 7.90 5.46
CA GLU A 95 1.44 8.16 4.40
C GLU A 95 2.04 7.92 3.01
N THR A 96 3.32 8.26 2.80
CA THR A 96 4.03 7.94 1.56
C THR A 96 4.06 6.44 1.31
N VAL A 97 4.45 5.64 2.32
CA VAL A 97 4.46 4.17 2.23
C VAL A 97 3.07 3.60 1.97
N GLY A 98 2.03 4.16 2.60
CA GLY A 98 0.63 3.75 2.41
C GLY A 98 0.13 3.96 0.98
N VAL A 99 0.43 5.12 0.37
CA VAL A 99 0.05 5.39 -1.04
C VAL A 99 0.81 4.49 -2.00
N VAL A 100 2.14 4.32 -1.79
CA VAL A 100 2.98 3.44 -2.62
C VAL A 100 2.47 1.99 -2.58
N SER A 101 2.18 1.46 -1.39
CA SER A 101 1.74 0.06 -1.23
C SER A 101 0.37 -0.19 -1.86
N GLN A 102 -0.58 0.72 -1.66
CA GLN A 102 -1.92 0.63 -2.25
C GLN A 102 -1.87 0.64 -3.78
N LEU A 103 -1.08 1.54 -4.38
CA LEU A 103 -0.93 1.57 -5.83
C LEU A 103 -0.30 0.28 -6.36
N ILE A 104 0.77 -0.20 -5.73
CA ILE A 104 1.45 -1.44 -6.15
C ILE A 104 0.48 -2.62 -6.10
N ALA A 105 -0.39 -2.71 -5.09
CA ALA A 105 -1.40 -3.76 -5.01
C ALA A 105 -2.37 -3.71 -6.20
N VAL A 106 -2.90 -2.53 -6.52
CA VAL A 106 -3.85 -2.32 -7.63
C VAL A 106 -3.20 -2.58 -9.00
N ASP A 107 -2.01 -2.01 -9.23
CA ASP A 107 -1.29 -2.16 -10.50
C ASP A 107 -0.83 -3.61 -10.70
N THR A 108 -0.44 -4.31 -9.64
CA THR A 108 -0.10 -5.74 -9.72
C THR A 108 -1.32 -6.58 -10.06
N PHE A 109 -2.46 -6.33 -9.40
CA PHE A 109 -3.71 -7.05 -9.67
C PHE A 109 -4.15 -6.89 -11.13
N THR A 110 -4.23 -5.65 -11.62
CA THR A 110 -4.63 -5.37 -13.01
C THR A 110 -3.66 -5.95 -14.03
N ARG A 111 -2.35 -5.83 -13.80
CA ARG A 111 -1.32 -6.43 -14.65
C ARG A 111 -1.43 -7.96 -14.72
N LEU A 112 -1.70 -8.63 -13.60
CA LEU A 112 -1.86 -10.09 -13.56
C LEU A 112 -3.09 -10.58 -14.33
N LEU A 113 -4.09 -9.72 -14.51
CA LEU A 113 -5.24 -9.97 -15.40
C LEU A 113 -4.97 -9.62 -16.87
N GLY A 114 -3.74 -9.21 -17.20
CA GLY A 114 -3.35 -8.84 -18.57
C GLY A 114 -3.88 -7.47 -19.01
N MET A 115 -4.22 -6.59 -18.06
CA MET A 115 -4.69 -5.25 -18.35
C MET A 115 -3.56 -4.22 -18.29
N ASP A 116 -3.74 -3.13 -19.02
CA ASP A 116 -2.95 -1.93 -18.82
C ASP A 116 -3.28 -1.30 -17.45
N PRO A 117 -2.33 -0.61 -16.80
CA PRO A 117 -2.61 0.12 -15.57
C PRO A 117 -3.74 1.13 -15.75
N GLU A 118 -4.69 1.16 -14.81
CA GLU A 118 -5.78 2.14 -14.83
C GLU A 118 -5.21 3.57 -14.80
N PRO A 119 -5.76 4.54 -15.55
CA PRO A 119 -5.38 5.94 -15.41
C PRO A 119 -5.51 6.40 -13.95
N LEU A 120 -4.50 7.14 -13.45
CA LEU A 120 -4.52 7.65 -12.07
C LEU A 120 -5.78 8.49 -11.82
N PRO A 121 -6.30 8.51 -10.57
CA PRO A 121 -7.51 9.26 -10.27
C PRO A 121 -7.27 10.76 -10.44
N GLU A 122 -8.33 11.49 -10.81
CA GLU A 122 -8.30 12.95 -10.78
C GLU A 122 -8.18 13.44 -9.33
N PRO A 123 -7.23 14.34 -9.02
CA PRO A 123 -7.04 14.82 -7.65
C PRO A 123 -8.24 15.65 -7.20
N ARG A 124 -8.79 15.29 -6.04
CA ARG A 124 -9.88 16.03 -5.39
C ARG A 124 -9.29 17.10 -4.48
N ALA A 125 -9.83 18.30 -4.58
CA ALA A 125 -9.46 19.42 -3.71
C ALA A 125 -9.83 19.14 -2.25
N GLY A 126 -9.01 19.64 -1.33
CA GLY A 126 -9.21 19.55 0.10
C GLY A 126 -7.87 19.65 0.84
N GLU A 127 -7.94 20.12 2.07
CA GLU A 127 -6.75 20.22 2.93
C GLU A 127 -6.46 18.89 3.61
N PRO A 128 -5.18 18.56 3.89
CA PRO A 128 -4.82 17.44 4.72
C PRO A 128 -5.48 17.53 6.10
N SER A 129 -5.95 16.42 6.66
CA SER A 129 -6.67 16.43 7.93
C SER A 129 -5.79 16.75 9.14
N GLY A 130 -4.48 16.47 9.05
CA GLY A 130 -3.53 16.54 10.16
C GLY A 130 -3.68 15.42 11.18
N GLU A 131 -4.57 14.44 10.96
CA GLU A 131 -4.86 13.37 11.91
C GLU A 131 -3.73 12.34 11.96
N VAL A 132 -3.01 12.28 13.08
CA VAL A 132 -1.85 11.40 13.28
C VAL A 132 -1.79 10.88 14.72
N ASN A 133 -1.25 9.67 14.91
CA ASN A 133 -1.00 9.09 16.23
C ASN A 133 0.51 9.02 16.52
N ARG A 134 1.01 10.02 17.25
CA ARG A 134 2.44 10.14 17.61
C ARG A 134 2.82 9.40 18.90
N ASP A 135 1.83 8.86 19.61
CA ASP A 135 2.06 8.16 20.88
C ASP A 135 2.51 6.71 20.68
N LEU A 136 2.33 6.16 19.47
CA LEU A 136 2.80 4.85 19.09
C LEU A 136 4.31 4.68 19.33
N LYS A 137 4.70 3.48 19.75
CA LYS A 137 6.08 3.11 20.01
C LYS A 137 6.46 1.90 19.19
N ARG A 138 7.75 1.80 18.85
CA ARG A 138 8.31 0.57 18.27
C ARG A 138 8.17 -0.56 19.29
N GLY A 139 7.73 -1.72 18.84
CA GLY A 139 7.56 -2.91 19.69
C GLY A 139 8.00 -4.17 18.96
N GLY A 140 8.29 -5.24 19.70
CA GLY A 140 8.69 -6.52 19.12
C GLY A 140 9.90 -6.41 18.19
N LYS A 141 9.76 -6.93 16.97
CA LYS A 141 10.80 -6.86 15.90
C LYS A 141 10.54 -5.78 14.85
N THR A 142 9.50 -4.96 15.02
CA THR A 142 9.16 -3.93 14.03
C THR A 142 10.25 -2.88 13.94
N TRP A 143 10.51 -2.38 12.72
CA TRP A 143 11.46 -1.27 12.51
C TRP A 143 10.80 0.10 12.58
N PHE A 144 9.50 0.19 12.88
CA PHE A 144 8.78 1.45 12.99
C PHE A 144 7.66 1.31 14.04
N PRO A 145 7.21 2.39 14.70
CA PRO A 145 6.04 2.33 15.56
C PRO A 145 4.83 1.68 14.89
N ALA A 146 4.28 0.67 15.56
CA ALA A 146 3.10 -0.06 15.10
C ALA A 146 1.91 0.23 16.02
N GLY A 147 0.71 -0.11 15.54
CA GLY A 147 -0.53 -0.03 16.31
C GLY A 147 -0.64 -1.10 17.41
N GLU A 148 -1.83 -1.68 17.55
CA GLU A 148 -2.19 -2.60 18.63
C GLU A 148 -1.22 -3.78 18.78
N PHE A 149 -0.74 -4.32 17.65
CA PHE A 149 0.23 -5.40 17.63
C PHE A 149 1.50 -4.99 16.89
N PRO A 150 2.70 -5.35 17.39
CA PRO A 150 3.95 -5.09 16.69
C PRO A 150 4.16 -6.09 15.53
N SER A 151 3.31 -6.01 14.52
CA SER A 151 3.37 -6.84 13.31
C SER A 151 3.10 -6.02 12.04
N PRO A 152 3.52 -6.50 10.86
CA PRO A 152 3.47 -5.73 9.62
C PRO A 152 2.11 -5.11 9.26
N PRO A 153 0.95 -5.77 9.45
CA PRO A 153 -0.35 -5.17 9.14
C PRO A 153 -0.66 -3.87 9.90
N TYR A 154 0.02 -3.64 11.03
CA TYR A 154 -0.23 -2.49 11.91
C TYR A 154 0.82 -1.37 11.78
N LEU A 155 1.74 -1.46 10.81
CA LEU A 155 2.82 -0.47 10.63
C LEU A 155 2.33 0.89 10.10
N LEU A 156 1.15 0.95 9.49
CA LEU A 156 0.58 2.21 9.00
C LEU A 156 -0.18 3.00 10.07
N ALA A 157 -0.33 2.48 11.28
CA ALA A 157 -1.22 3.02 12.31
C ALA A 157 -0.85 4.42 12.83
N MET A 158 0.34 4.93 12.52
CA MET A 158 0.71 6.32 12.84
C MET A 158 -0.14 7.34 12.07
N VAL A 159 -0.69 6.95 10.91
CA VAL A 159 -1.66 7.74 10.15
C VAL A 159 -2.97 6.95 10.11
N PRO A 160 -3.97 7.26 10.96
CA PRO A 160 -5.14 6.40 11.16
C PRO A 160 -5.95 6.08 9.89
N SER A 161 -5.94 6.96 8.89
CA SER A 161 -6.61 6.70 7.61
C SER A 161 -5.92 5.62 6.76
N GLU A 162 -4.60 5.45 6.89
CA GLU A 162 -3.84 4.53 6.04
C GLU A 162 -4.10 3.03 6.29
N PRO A 163 -4.20 2.50 7.54
CA PRO A 163 -4.63 1.12 7.72
C PRO A 163 -6.07 0.89 7.24
N ILE A 164 -6.96 1.89 7.36
CA ILE A 164 -8.32 1.80 6.81
C ILE A 164 -8.27 1.64 5.29
N ASN A 165 -7.50 2.50 4.62
CA ASN A 165 -7.34 2.47 3.16
C ASN A 165 -6.67 1.18 2.68
N GLN A 166 -5.67 0.67 3.41
CA GLN A 166 -5.03 -0.61 3.11
C GLN A 166 -6.01 -1.78 3.23
N ASN A 167 -6.78 -1.83 4.32
CA ASN A 167 -7.68 -2.95 4.60
C ASN A 167 -8.76 -3.10 3.53
N VAL A 168 -9.28 -1.99 2.98
CA VAL A 168 -10.24 -2.01 1.86
C VAL A 168 -9.82 -2.95 0.73
N ILE A 169 -8.54 -2.93 0.35
CA ILE A 169 -8.04 -3.78 -0.74
C ILE A 169 -7.43 -5.10 -0.25
N SER A 170 -6.74 -5.11 0.90
CA SER A 170 -6.13 -6.34 1.40
C SER A 170 -7.17 -7.37 1.82
N ASP A 171 -8.30 -6.92 2.38
CA ASP A 171 -9.34 -7.82 2.86
C ASP A 171 -9.93 -8.62 1.69
N VAL A 172 -10.10 -8.01 0.52
CA VAL A 172 -10.66 -8.67 -0.67
C VAL A 172 -9.63 -9.32 -1.58
N LEU A 173 -8.36 -8.89 -1.59
CA LEU A 173 -7.31 -9.53 -2.39
C LEU A 173 -6.59 -10.65 -1.65
N TYR A 174 -6.63 -10.65 -0.32
CA TYR A 174 -5.99 -11.66 0.52
C TYR A 174 -6.99 -12.29 1.50
N MET A 175 -7.21 -11.67 2.66
CA MET A 175 -8.04 -12.19 3.74
C MET A 175 -8.34 -11.04 4.72
N PRO A 176 -9.56 -10.95 5.27
CA PRO A 176 -9.87 -10.00 6.34
C PRO A 176 -8.98 -10.21 7.56
N GLY A 177 -8.58 -9.13 8.22
CA GLY A 177 -7.62 -9.19 9.32
C GLY A 177 -8.08 -10.06 10.49
N GLU A 178 -9.37 -10.03 10.82
CA GLU A 178 -10.02 -10.84 11.85
C GLU A 178 -9.98 -12.33 11.56
N GLU A 179 -9.91 -12.72 10.29
CA GLU A 179 -9.88 -14.12 9.87
C GLU A 179 -8.46 -14.72 9.93
N MET A 180 -7.42 -13.88 10.07
CA MET A 180 -6.03 -14.34 10.18
C MET A 180 -5.74 -15.21 11.40
N VAL A 181 -6.65 -15.34 12.36
CA VAL A 181 -6.50 -16.29 13.48
C VAL A 181 -7.06 -17.69 13.18
N HIS A 182 -7.90 -17.82 12.16
CA HIS A 182 -8.60 -19.06 11.81
C HIS A 182 -7.83 -19.86 10.76
N SER A 183 -7.18 -20.95 11.19
CA SER A 183 -6.32 -21.77 10.31
C SER A 183 -7.10 -22.57 9.26
N ASP A 184 -8.40 -22.73 9.47
CA ASP A 184 -9.38 -23.46 8.65
C ASP A 184 -10.24 -22.52 7.79
N TRP A 185 -9.88 -21.24 7.68
CA TRP A 185 -10.60 -20.29 6.84
C TRP A 185 -10.48 -20.64 5.36
N GLU A 186 -11.56 -20.38 4.62
CA GLU A 186 -11.66 -20.66 3.19
C GLU A 186 -12.21 -19.44 2.43
N ARG A 187 -11.69 -19.24 1.21
CA ARG A 187 -12.25 -18.32 0.22
C ARG A 187 -12.60 -19.07 -1.04
N ASN A 188 -13.89 -19.26 -1.28
CA ASN A 188 -14.37 -20.13 -2.35
C ASN A 188 -13.70 -21.51 -2.24
N ASP A 189 -12.99 -21.95 -3.27
CA ASP A 189 -12.31 -23.24 -3.31
C ASP A 189 -10.86 -23.20 -2.77
N LEU A 190 -10.42 -22.07 -2.18
CA LEU A 190 -9.07 -21.91 -1.63
C LEU A 190 -9.09 -22.01 -0.10
N HIS A 191 -8.45 -23.04 0.42
CA HIS A 191 -8.17 -23.16 1.85
C HIS A 191 -6.99 -22.28 2.24
N ARG A 192 -7.01 -21.73 3.46
CA ARG A 192 -5.96 -20.84 3.96
C ARG A 192 -4.55 -21.37 3.76
N THR A 193 -4.30 -22.66 4.04
CA THR A 193 -2.97 -23.26 3.82
C THR A 193 -2.48 -23.14 2.38
N GLN A 194 -3.35 -23.20 1.37
CA GLN A 194 -2.98 -23.01 -0.03
C GLN A 194 -2.63 -21.55 -0.31
N MET A 195 -3.40 -20.62 0.25
CA MET A 195 -3.13 -19.18 0.14
C MET A 195 -1.81 -18.80 0.79
N GLU A 196 -1.53 -19.33 1.99
CA GLU A 196 -0.28 -19.10 2.72
C GLU A 196 0.93 -19.68 1.98
N VAL A 197 0.79 -20.79 1.24
CA VAL A 197 1.86 -21.30 0.36
C VAL A 197 2.18 -20.28 -0.74
N VAL A 198 1.16 -19.68 -1.36
CA VAL A 198 1.36 -18.63 -2.39
C VAL A 198 1.96 -17.37 -1.76
N ALA A 199 1.44 -16.93 -0.61
CA ALA A 199 1.93 -15.76 0.12
C ALA A 199 3.39 -15.94 0.54
N ALA A 200 3.73 -17.06 1.20
CA ALA A 200 5.09 -17.36 1.63
C ALA A 200 6.06 -17.49 0.45
N SER A 201 5.63 -18.08 -0.68
CA SER A 201 6.44 -18.16 -1.90
C SER A 201 6.69 -16.76 -2.49
N THR A 202 5.66 -15.91 -2.51
CA THR A 202 5.76 -14.52 -2.98
C THR A 202 6.69 -13.72 -2.07
N SER A 203 6.57 -13.84 -0.75
CA SER A 203 7.46 -13.18 0.20
C SER A 203 8.90 -13.65 0.07
N HIS A 204 9.13 -14.96 -0.13
CA HIS A 204 10.48 -15.50 -0.34
C HIS A 204 11.13 -14.95 -1.61
N VAL A 205 10.40 -14.90 -2.73
CA VAL A 205 10.90 -14.36 -4.00
C VAL A 205 11.19 -12.86 -3.92
N ASN A 206 10.39 -12.12 -3.14
CA ASN A 206 10.59 -10.68 -2.94
C ASN A 206 11.53 -10.34 -1.78
N GLU A 207 12.17 -11.34 -1.16
CA GLU A 207 13.03 -11.19 0.02
C GLU A 207 12.38 -10.40 1.17
N CYS A 208 11.06 -10.52 1.30
CA CYS A 208 10.27 -9.86 2.34
C CYS A 208 10.22 -10.78 3.58
N PHE A 209 11.25 -10.69 4.42
CA PHE A 209 11.41 -11.50 5.63
C PHE A 209 11.15 -10.69 6.91
N PHE A 210 10.62 -11.37 7.95
CA PHE A 210 10.24 -10.80 9.24
C PHE A 210 11.34 -10.88 10.31
#